data_AF-A0A7C3GKL3-F1
#
_entry.id   AF-A0A7C3GKL3-F1
#
_cell.length_a   1.000
_cell.length_b   1.000
_cell.length_c   1.000
_cell.angle_alpha   90.00
_cell.angle_beta   90.00
_cell.angle_gamma   90.00
#
_symmetry.space_group_name_H-M   'P 1'
#
loop_
_entity.id
_entity.type
_entity.pdbx_description
1 polymer ?
#
loop_
_entity_poly.entity_id
_entity_poly.type
_entity_poly.pdbx_seq_one_letter_code
_entity_poly.pdbx_strand_id
1 'polypeptide(L)'
;MSSAGKALERLLEIVERLRGPDGCPWDRKQTPETLRKYLVEEAYEAYEAIGEGEAAEVQEELGDLLFLILMIAYIYQERQLFTVSEMLELCAQKMIRRHPHVFGEEKAASAEEVVARWQKIKEKEKKETESTILGNLPRSLPALQLAYRLGERASRVGFDWRRAEEVFPKLREEWEELEASLRSGSRQDLEEEIGDLLFTLANLSRKLGVNPEEALKRSLEKFRRRFTTMEKFFRSRGKDLREVSLEEMDRVWEEIKAGE
;
A
#
# COMPACT_ATOMS: atom_id res chain seq x y z
N MET A 1 -19.63 -29.03 -1.98
CA MET A 1 -18.59 -27.99 -1.79
C MET A 1 -17.44 -28.25 -2.73
N SER A 2 -16.90 -27.21 -3.38
CA SER A 2 -15.67 -27.30 -4.17
C SER A 2 -14.50 -27.77 -3.28
N SER A 3 -13.41 -28.26 -3.89
CA SER A 3 -12.18 -28.63 -3.17
C SER A 3 -11.68 -27.49 -2.27
N ALA A 4 -11.76 -26.24 -2.76
CA ALA A 4 -11.40 -25.04 -2.01
C ALA A 4 -12.31 -24.79 -0.79
N GLY A 5 -13.62 -25.05 -0.90
CA GLY A 5 -14.53 -24.90 0.24
C GLY A 5 -14.18 -25.80 1.42
N LYS A 6 -13.79 -27.05 1.14
CA LYS A 6 -13.31 -27.98 2.19
C LYS A 6 -11.97 -27.55 2.79
N ALA A 7 -11.08 -27.00 1.98
CA ALA A 7 -9.80 -26.48 2.46
C ALA A 7 -10.00 -25.26 3.38
N LEU A 8 -10.93 -24.36 3.03
CA LEU A 8 -11.29 -23.23 3.87
C LEU A 8 -11.92 -23.68 5.20
N GLU A 9 -12.85 -24.64 5.15
CA GLU A 9 -13.44 -25.25 6.36
C GLU A 9 -12.37 -25.82 7.27
N ARG A 10 -11.39 -26.54 6.71
CA ARG A 10 -10.26 -27.06 7.47
C ARG A 10 -9.40 -25.96 8.12
N LEU A 11 -9.19 -24.85 7.42
CA LEU A 11 -8.43 -23.72 7.98
C LEU A 11 -9.19 -23.07 9.15
N LEU A 12 -10.51 -22.95 9.05
CA LEU A 12 -11.35 -22.45 10.14
C LEU A 12 -11.31 -23.37 11.37
N GLU A 13 -11.37 -24.69 11.18
CA GLU A 13 -11.20 -25.66 12.28
C GLU A 13 -9.84 -25.51 12.99
N ILE A 14 -8.78 -25.23 12.24
CA ILE A 14 -7.44 -24.98 12.80
C ILE A 14 -7.47 -23.71 13.65
N VAL A 15 -8.03 -22.61 13.14
CA VAL A 15 -8.19 -21.35 13.87
C VAL A 15 -8.97 -21.55 15.18
N GLU A 16 -10.09 -22.27 15.11
CA GLU A 16 -10.88 -22.65 16.28
C GLU A 16 -10.08 -23.46 17.30
N ARG A 17 -9.32 -24.46 16.84
CA ARG A 17 -8.50 -25.31 17.71
C ARG A 17 -7.36 -24.52 18.36
N LEU A 18 -6.72 -23.63 17.62
CA LEU A 18 -5.62 -22.78 18.14
C LEU A 18 -6.10 -21.85 19.25
N ARG A 19 -7.34 -21.37 19.19
CA ARG A 19 -7.92 -20.49 20.23
C ARG A 19 -8.80 -21.17 21.26
N GLY A 20 -9.12 -22.44 21.06
CA GLY A 20 -9.87 -23.26 22.01
C GLY A 20 -9.17 -23.40 23.37
N PRO A 21 -9.84 -23.97 24.39
CA PRO A 21 -9.30 -24.10 25.75
C PRO A 21 -7.92 -24.78 25.82
N ASP A 22 -7.70 -25.82 25.01
CA ASP A 22 -6.43 -26.56 24.89
C ASP A 22 -5.56 -26.06 23.73
N GLY A 23 -5.89 -24.89 23.19
CA GLY A 23 -5.19 -24.28 22.07
C GLY A 23 -3.85 -23.66 22.46
N CYS A 24 -3.21 -23.02 21.49
CA CYS A 24 -1.91 -22.39 21.67
C CYS A 24 -2.01 -21.18 22.62
N PRO A 25 -1.21 -21.11 23.70
CA PRO A 25 -1.25 -19.99 24.64
C PRO A 25 -0.95 -18.63 24.00
N TRP A 26 -0.12 -18.61 22.95
CA TRP A 26 0.20 -17.39 22.22
C TRP A 26 -1.00 -16.91 21.41
N ASP A 27 -1.62 -17.80 20.63
CA ASP A 27 -2.79 -17.48 19.81
C ASP A 27 -3.95 -17.00 20.67
N ARG A 28 -4.26 -17.71 21.76
CA ARG A 28 -5.31 -17.33 22.71
C ARG A 28 -5.13 -15.94 23.33
N LYS A 29 -3.88 -15.49 23.52
CA LYS A 29 -3.56 -14.17 24.09
C LYS A 29 -3.75 -13.04 23.08
N GLN A 30 -3.79 -13.32 21.77
CA GLN A 30 -3.88 -12.29 20.76
C GLN A 30 -5.22 -11.56 20.77
N THR A 31 -5.18 -10.29 20.41
CA THR A 31 -6.34 -9.43 20.15
C THR A 31 -6.23 -8.84 18.74
N PRO A 32 -7.31 -8.27 18.16
CA PRO A 32 -7.22 -7.60 16.87
C PRO A 32 -6.13 -6.50 16.86
N GLU A 33 -5.94 -5.81 17.98
CA GLU A 33 -4.96 -4.74 18.13
C GLU A 33 -3.52 -5.26 18.17
N THR A 34 -3.27 -6.44 18.74
CA THR A 34 -1.93 -7.06 18.73
C THR A 34 -1.61 -7.67 17.36
N LEU A 35 -2.63 -8.13 16.63
CA LEU A 35 -2.49 -8.74 15.30
C LEU A 35 -2.34 -7.72 14.15
N ARG A 36 -2.73 -6.46 14.36
CA ARG A 36 -2.71 -5.43 13.30
C ARG A 36 -1.34 -5.24 12.64
N LYS A 37 -0.24 -5.43 13.39
CA LYS A 37 1.12 -5.26 12.85
C LYS A 37 1.49 -6.42 11.92
N TYR A 38 1.17 -7.66 12.33
CA TYR A 38 1.40 -8.85 11.52
C TYR A 38 0.53 -8.79 10.25
N LEU A 39 -0.71 -8.32 10.35
CA LEU A 39 -1.56 -8.12 9.18
C LEU A 39 -0.93 -7.18 8.14
N VAL A 40 -0.19 -6.16 8.57
CA VAL A 40 0.52 -5.25 7.67
C VAL A 40 1.79 -5.89 7.11
N GLU A 41 2.53 -6.63 7.94
CA GLU A 41 3.73 -7.39 7.55
C GLU A 41 3.38 -8.40 6.46
N GLU A 42 2.44 -9.32 6.71
CA GLU A 42 1.99 -10.35 5.75
C GLU A 42 1.37 -9.72 4.48
N ALA A 43 0.74 -8.55 4.60
CA ALA A 43 0.21 -7.84 3.43
C ALA A 43 1.34 -7.30 2.54
N TYR A 44 2.49 -6.93 3.10
CA TYR A 44 3.67 -6.55 2.34
C TYR A 44 4.42 -7.77 1.80
N GLU A 45 4.53 -8.86 2.55
CA GLU A 45 5.16 -10.10 2.08
C GLU A 45 4.36 -10.70 0.90
N ALA A 46 3.02 -10.78 1.03
CA ALA A 46 2.16 -11.16 -0.09
C ALA A 46 2.27 -10.19 -1.28
N TYR A 47 2.43 -8.89 -1.02
CA TYR A 47 2.63 -7.90 -2.08
C TYR A 47 3.96 -8.12 -2.82
N GLU A 48 5.05 -8.37 -2.10
CA GLU A 48 6.38 -8.65 -2.65
C GLU A 48 6.39 -9.95 -3.44
N ALA A 49 5.83 -11.03 -2.88
CA ALA A 49 5.72 -12.32 -3.56
C ALA A 49 4.95 -12.23 -4.88
N ILE A 50 3.84 -11.48 -4.93
CA ILE A 50 3.09 -11.27 -6.20
C ILE A 50 3.94 -10.54 -7.25
N GLY A 51 4.84 -9.66 -6.82
CA GLY A 51 5.65 -8.84 -7.71
C GLY A 51 6.87 -9.58 -8.28
N GLU A 52 7.57 -10.33 -7.43
CA GLU A 52 8.91 -10.87 -7.75
C GLU A 52 9.09 -12.35 -7.36
N GLY A 53 8.13 -12.93 -6.64
CA GLY A 53 8.21 -14.30 -6.10
C GLY A 53 7.79 -15.38 -7.10
N GLU A 54 8.23 -16.61 -6.81
CA GLU A 54 7.78 -17.79 -7.54
C GLU A 54 6.37 -18.21 -7.08
N ALA A 55 5.66 -18.98 -7.91
CA ALA A 55 4.27 -19.36 -7.64
C ALA A 55 4.05 -20.03 -6.26
N ALA A 56 5.06 -20.73 -5.73
CA ALA A 56 5.02 -21.33 -4.40
C ALA A 56 5.02 -20.30 -3.27
N GLU A 57 5.87 -19.27 -3.39
CA GLU A 57 5.96 -18.17 -2.42
C GLU A 57 4.67 -17.36 -2.41
N VAL A 58 4.13 -17.03 -3.59
CA VAL A 58 2.82 -16.37 -3.71
C VAL A 58 1.72 -17.18 -3.02
N GLN A 59 1.75 -18.51 -3.14
CA GLN A 59 0.76 -19.38 -2.52
C GLN A 59 0.87 -19.39 -0.98
N GLU A 60 2.09 -19.36 -0.45
CA GLU A 60 2.39 -19.31 0.98
C GLU A 60 1.89 -17.98 1.58
N GLU A 61 2.36 -16.86 1.05
CA GLU A 61 2.06 -15.52 1.59
C GLU A 61 0.58 -15.15 1.48
N LEU A 62 -0.11 -15.55 0.40
CA LEU A 62 -1.57 -15.38 0.30
C LEU A 62 -2.32 -16.24 1.32
N GLY A 63 -1.77 -17.40 1.66
CA GLY A 63 -2.30 -18.30 2.69
C GLY A 63 -2.17 -17.69 4.09
N ASP A 64 -1.01 -17.12 4.41
CA ASP A 64 -0.74 -16.53 5.73
C ASP A 64 -1.53 -15.24 5.95
N LEU A 65 -1.63 -14.39 4.92
CA LEU A 65 -2.53 -13.25 4.95
C LEU A 65 -4.00 -13.67 5.16
N LEU A 66 -4.47 -14.72 4.49
CA LEU A 66 -5.82 -15.25 4.70
C LEU A 66 -5.98 -15.80 6.13
N PHE A 67 -5.00 -16.53 6.65
CA PHE A 67 -5.01 -17.07 8.01
C PHE A 67 -5.14 -15.94 9.04
N LEU A 68 -4.38 -14.85 8.93
CA LEU A 68 -4.51 -13.70 9.82
C LEU A 68 -5.88 -13.02 9.75
N ILE A 69 -6.45 -12.88 8.55
CA ILE A 69 -7.80 -12.32 8.37
C ILE A 69 -8.83 -13.19 9.08
N LEU A 70 -8.77 -14.51 8.89
CA LEU A 70 -9.66 -15.46 9.56
C LEU A 70 -9.44 -15.45 11.08
N MET A 71 -8.19 -15.32 11.53
CA MET A 71 -7.86 -15.30 12.94
C MET A 71 -8.49 -14.08 13.63
N ILE A 72 -8.33 -12.90 13.03
CA ILE A 72 -8.93 -11.66 13.52
C ILE A 72 -10.46 -11.76 13.52
N ALA A 73 -11.06 -12.23 12.41
CA ALA A 73 -12.51 -12.38 12.31
C ALA A 73 -13.07 -13.35 13.36
N TYR A 74 -12.37 -14.45 13.64
CA TYR A 74 -12.76 -15.39 14.69
C TYR A 74 -12.69 -14.76 16.09
N ILE A 75 -11.74 -13.87 16.38
CA ILE A 75 -11.71 -13.14 17.67
C ILE A 75 -12.94 -12.23 17.82
N TYR A 76 -13.42 -11.61 16.74
CA TYR A 76 -14.69 -10.87 16.77
C TYR A 76 -15.90 -11.78 17.01
N GLN A 77 -15.85 -13.02 16.50
CA GLN A 77 -16.85 -14.05 16.77
C GLN A 77 -16.83 -14.52 18.23
N GLU A 78 -15.65 -14.72 18.83
CA GLU A 78 -15.51 -15.01 20.27
C GLU A 78 -16.12 -13.90 21.14
N ARG A 79 -16.03 -12.65 20.66
CA ARG A 79 -16.62 -11.46 21.31
C ARG A 79 -18.11 -11.28 21.00
N GLN A 80 -18.74 -12.18 20.25
CA GLN A 80 -20.15 -12.13 19.85
C GLN A 80 -20.53 -10.84 19.09
N LEU A 81 -19.59 -10.27 18.33
CA LEU A 81 -19.83 -9.04 17.56
C LEU A 81 -20.28 -9.31 16.13
N PHE A 82 -19.63 -10.27 15.47
CA PHE A 82 -20.05 -10.86 14.20
C PHE A 82 -19.33 -12.20 14.00
N THR A 83 -19.87 -13.05 13.15
CA THR A 83 -19.31 -14.34 12.77
C THR A 83 -18.47 -14.24 11.49
N VAL A 84 -17.56 -15.20 11.29
CA VAL A 84 -16.81 -15.30 10.02
C VAL A 84 -17.77 -15.45 8.83
N SER A 85 -18.87 -16.18 9.01
CA SER A 85 -19.92 -16.35 8.00
C SER A 85 -20.59 -15.01 7.63
N GLU A 86 -20.96 -14.20 8.63
CA GLU A 86 -21.54 -12.87 8.39
C GLU A 86 -20.57 -11.94 7.67
N MET A 87 -19.28 -11.98 8.00
CA MET A 87 -18.24 -11.20 7.30
C MET A 87 -18.15 -11.59 5.81
N LEU A 88 -18.10 -12.89 5.52
CA LEU A 88 -18.01 -13.40 4.15
C LEU A 88 -19.28 -13.07 3.35
N GLU A 89 -20.45 -13.27 3.93
CA GLU A 89 -21.74 -12.98 3.30
C GLU A 89 -21.90 -11.48 3.03
N LEU A 90 -21.53 -10.63 3.99
CA LEU A 90 -21.52 -9.17 3.80
C LEU A 90 -20.62 -8.76 2.63
N CYS A 91 -19.46 -9.40 2.49
CA CYS A 91 -18.55 -9.15 1.37
C CYS A 91 -19.16 -9.60 0.04
N ALA A 92 -19.71 -10.82 -0.02
CA ALA A 92 -20.34 -11.39 -1.20
C ALA A 92 -21.52 -10.53 -1.69
N GLN A 93 -22.45 -10.17 -0.80
CA GLN A 93 -23.59 -9.30 -1.13
C GLN A 93 -23.14 -7.94 -1.65
N LYS A 94 -22.11 -7.35 -1.05
CA LYS A 94 -21.51 -6.09 -1.51
C LYS A 94 -20.89 -6.24 -2.91
N MET A 95 -20.21 -7.35 -3.20
CA MET A 95 -19.65 -7.61 -4.52
C MET A 95 -20.73 -7.81 -5.58
N ILE A 96 -21.77 -8.59 -5.28
CA ILE A 96 -22.92 -8.80 -6.17
C ILE A 96 -23.58 -7.45 -6.50
N ARG A 97 -23.91 -6.65 -5.47
CA ARG A 97 -24.56 -5.34 -5.66
C ARG A 97 -23.72 -4.35 -6.45
N ARG A 98 -22.39 -4.39 -6.32
CA ARG A 98 -21.47 -3.48 -7.04
C ARG A 98 -21.13 -3.94 -8.46
N HIS A 99 -21.56 -5.14 -8.86
CA HIS A 99 -21.37 -5.68 -10.21
C HIS A 99 -22.71 -6.07 -10.86
N PRO A 100 -23.65 -5.11 -11.02
CA PRO A 100 -24.93 -5.38 -11.67
C PRO A 100 -24.79 -5.82 -13.13
N HIS A 101 -23.63 -5.56 -13.75
CA HIS A 101 -23.28 -6.00 -15.10
C HIS A 101 -22.85 -7.47 -15.17
N VAL A 102 -22.56 -8.11 -14.03
CA VAL A 102 -22.23 -9.54 -13.93
C VAL A 102 -23.40 -10.33 -13.35
N PHE A 103 -24.02 -9.80 -12.28
CA PHE A 103 -25.05 -10.51 -11.50
C PHE A 103 -26.47 -9.98 -11.67
N GLY A 104 -26.66 -8.96 -12.50
CA GLY A 104 -27.97 -8.38 -12.84
C GLY A 104 -28.20 -8.34 -14.34
N GLU A 105 -29.09 -7.44 -14.77
CA GLU A 105 -29.48 -7.31 -16.19
C GLU A 105 -28.73 -6.19 -16.94
N GLU A 106 -27.98 -5.36 -16.21
CA GLU A 106 -27.24 -4.26 -16.83
C GLU A 106 -26.10 -4.79 -17.70
N LYS A 107 -25.69 -4.01 -18.71
CA LYS A 107 -24.46 -4.27 -19.47
C LYS A 107 -23.44 -3.17 -19.21
N ALA A 108 -22.17 -3.49 -19.33
CA ALA A 108 -21.09 -2.50 -19.36
C ALA A 108 -20.24 -2.77 -20.61
N ALA A 109 -19.96 -1.72 -21.38
CA ALA A 109 -19.28 -1.82 -22.66
C ALA A 109 -17.75 -1.76 -22.54
N SER A 110 -17.22 -1.24 -21.41
CA SER A 110 -15.78 -1.14 -21.18
C SER A 110 -15.40 -1.19 -19.69
N ALA A 111 -14.12 -1.41 -19.42
CA ALA A 111 -13.56 -1.40 -18.07
C ALA A 111 -13.71 -0.02 -17.40
N GLU A 112 -13.57 1.06 -18.16
CA GLU A 112 -13.74 2.44 -17.68
C GLU A 112 -15.17 2.68 -17.22
N GLU A 113 -16.15 2.15 -17.98
CA GLU A 113 -17.56 2.24 -17.61
C GLU A 113 -17.86 1.45 -16.32
N VAL A 114 -17.27 0.25 -16.17
CA VAL A 114 -17.37 -0.55 -14.94
C VAL A 114 -16.80 0.22 -13.75
N VAL A 115 -15.61 0.82 -13.89
CA VAL A 115 -14.98 1.61 -12.82
C VAL A 115 -15.84 2.81 -12.45
N ALA A 116 -16.31 3.59 -13.43
CA ALA A 116 -17.16 4.76 -13.19
C ALA A 116 -18.46 4.38 -12.48
N ARG A 117 -19.10 3.27 -12.88
CA ARG A 117 -20.31 2.76 -12.24
C ARG A 117 -20.07 2.28 -10.82
N TRP A 118 -18.98 1.54 -10.60
CA TRP A 118 -18.58 1.06 -9.28
C TRP A 118 -18.39 2.21 -8.29
N GLN A 119 -17.79 3.33 -8.74
CA GLN A 119 -17.67 4.54 -7.91
C GLN A 119 -19.04 5.15 -7.58
N LYS A 120 -19.95 5.28 -8.57
CA LYS A 120 -21.32 5.79 -8.33
C LYS A 120 -22.10 4.95 -7.31
N ILE A 121 -21.99 3.63 -7.39
CA ILE A 121 -22.64 2.73 -6.41
C ILE A 121 -22.03 2.93 -5.02
N LYS A 122 -20.70 3.04 -4.92
CA LYS A 122 -20.00 3.33 -3.66
C LYS A 122 -20.46 4.64 -3.02
N GLU A 123 -20.66 5.69 -3.81
CA GLU A 123 -21.11 7.00 -3.32
C GLU A 123 -22.51 6.92 -2.71
N LYS A 124 -23.43 6.19 -3.37
CA LYS A 124 -24.79 5.96 -2.85
C LYS A 124 -24.84 5.13 -1.56
N GLU A 125 -23.82 4.30 -1.32
CA GLU A 125 -23.73 3.43 -0.12
C GLU A 125 -23.15 4.14 1.12
N LYS A 126 -22.52 5.31 0.98
CA LYS A 126 -21.98 6.05 2.13
C LYS A 126 -23.14 6.62 2.96
N LYS A 127 -23.13 6.38 4.28
CA LYS A 127 -24.05 7.06 5.22
C LYS A 127 -23.75 8.58 5.22
N GLU A 128 -24.79 9.40 5.37
CA GLU A 128 -24.75 10.88 5.26
C GLU A 128 -23.69 11.57 6.14
N THR A 129 -23.25 10.93 7.23
CA THR A 129 -22.35 11.51 8.24
C THR A 129 -20.85 11.49 7.91
N GLU A 130 -20.40 10.89 6.80
CA GLU A 130 -18.97 10.85 6.39
C GLU A 130 -18.72 11.33 4.95
N SER A 131 -19.54 12.27 4.46
CA SER A 131 -19.66 12.58 3.03
C SER A 131 -18.67 13.63 2.51
N THR A 132 -17.38 13.57 2.89
CA THR A 132 -16.37 14.33 2.14
C THR A 132 -16.03 13.60 0.83
N ILE A 133 -15.74 14.36 -0.24
CA ILE A 133 -15.26 13.81 -1.53
C ILE A 133 -14.00 12.98 -1.30
N LEU A 134 -13.12 13.45 -0.42
CA LEU A 134 -11.90 12.77 -0.02
C LEU A 134 -12.15 11.52 0.81
N GLY A 135 -13.35 11.35 1.41
CA GLY A 135 -13.77 10.20 2.21
C GLY A 135 -12.83 9.84 3.37
N ASN A 136 -13.08 8.70 4.00
CA ASN A 136 -12.17 8.16 5.01
C ASN A 136 -11.03 7.38 4.31
N LEU A 137 -9.78 7.82 4.47
CA LEU A 137 -8.59 7.07 4.08
C LEU A 137 -7.93 6.56 5.36
N PRO A 138 -7.44 5.31 5.41
CA PRO A 138 -6.76 4.82 6.60
C PRO A 138 -5.58 5.74 6.94
N ARG A 139 -5.56 6.23 8.18
CA ARG A 139 -4.45 7.08 8.69
C ARG A 139 -3.10 6.36 8.71
N SER A 140 -3.13 5.03 8.64
CA SER A 140 -1.95 4.16 8.60
C SER A 140 -1.36 3.97 7.20
N LEU A 141 -1.96 4.54 6.16
CA LEU A 141 -1.37 4.47 4.82
C LEU A 141 -0.03 5.22 4.80
N PRO A 142 1.00 4.68 4.11
CA PRO A 142 2.21 5.43 3.81
C PRO A 142 1.91 6.77 3.13
N ALA A 143 2.73 7.79 3.41
CA ALA A 143 2.43 9.16 3.02
C ALA A 143 2.30 9.35 1.50
N LEU A 144 3.15 8.72 0.69
CA LEU A 144 3.06 8.83 -0.78
C LEU A 144 1.85 8.07 -1.32
N GLN A 145 1.55 6.91 -0.73
CA GLN A 145 0.33 6.17 -1.06
C GLN A 145 -0.93 6.95 -0.69
N LEU A 146 -0.91 7.68 0.43
CA LEU A 146 -1.99 8.55 0.87
C LEU A 146 -2.17 9.73 -0.09
N ALA A 147 -1.08 10.41 -0.44
CA ALA A 147 -1.05 11.51 -1.42
C ALA A 147 -1.65 11.07 -2.77
N TYR A 148 -1.22 9.90 -3.28
CA TYR A 148 -1.75 9.30 -4.50
C TYR A 148 -3.27 9.08 -4.42
N ARG A 149 -3.76 8.52 -3.30
CA ARG A 149 -5.20 8.25 -3.09
C ARG A 149 -6.03 9.53 -2.93
N LEU A 150 -5.48 10.55 -2.28
CA LEU A 150 -6.13 11.85 -2.17
C LEU A 150 -6.29 12.49 -3.56
N GLY A 151 -5.23 12.50 -4.37
CA GLY A 151 -5.27 12.97 -5.75
C GLY A 151 -6.26 12.18 -6.63
N GLU A 152 -6.28 10.85 -6.49
CA GLU A 152 -7.26 9.99 -7.17
C GLU A 152 -8.70 10.36 -6.79
N ARG A 153 -8.97 10.62 -5.50
CA ARG A 153 -10.32 11.00 -5.05
C ARG A 153 -10.70 12.40 -5.51
N ALA A 154 -9.80 13.38 -5.43
CA ALA A 154 -10.04 14.74 -5.91
C ALA A 154 -10.31 14.78 -7.42
N SER A 155 -9.60 13.96 -8.20
CA SER A 155 -9.81 13.89 -9.66
C SER A 155 -11.22 13.50 -10.10
N ARG A 156 -11.96 12.80 -9.23
CA ARG A 156 -13.34 12.33 -9.52
C ARG A 156 -14.33 13.47 -9.69
N VAL A 157 -14.08 14.61 -9.05
CA VAL A 157 -14.90 15.82 -9.19
C VAL A 157 -14.32 16.81 -10.19
N GLY A 158 -13.33 16.38 -10.99
CA GLY A 158 -12.66 17.22 -11.99
C GLY A 158 -11.58 18.12 -11.41
N PHE A 159 -11.23 17.98 -10.12
CA PHE A 159 -10.08 18.65 -9.53
C PHE A 159 -8.80 17.89 -9.88
N ASP A 160 -8.36 18.03 -11.13
CA ASP A 160 -7.16 17.39 -11.66
C ASP A 160 -6.61 18.16 -12.87
N TRP A 161 -5.32 18.00 -13.14
CA TRP A 161 -4.70 18.42 -14.38
C TRP A 161 -5.29 17.62 -15.56
N ARG A 162 -5.25 18.12 -16.80
CA ARG A 162 -5.74 17.33 -17.94
C ARG A 162 -4.68 16.35 -18.43
N ARG A 163 -3.42 16.78 -18.42
CA ARG A 163 -2.26 15.97 -18.85
C ARG A 163 -1.14 16.05 -17.83
N ALA A 164 -0.22 15.08 -17.86
CA ALA A 164 0.90 15.02 -16.92
C ALA A 164 1.82 16.25 -17.02
N GLU A 165 1.98 16.81 -18.22
CA GLU A 165 2.87 17.94 -18.48
C GLU A 165 2.39 19.24 -17.80
N GLU A 166 1.11 19.32 -17.49
CA GLU A 166 0.52 20.47 -16.79
C GLU A 166 0.89 20.51 -15.30
N VAL A 167 1.51 19.44 -14.77
CA VAL A 167 2.02 19.40 -13.39
C VAL A 167 3.39 20.10 -13.28
N PHE A 168 4.19 20.15 -14.35
CA PHE A 168 5.54 20.72 -14.31
C PHE A 168 5.62 22.21 -13.91
N PRO A 169 4.68 23.10 -14.31
CA PRO A 169 4.65 24.45 -13.77
C PRO A 169 4.50 24.48 -12.25
N LYS A 170 3.59 23.67 -11.68
CA LYS A 170 3.40 23.60 -10.23
C LYS A 170 4.64 23.02 -9.54
N LEU A 171 5.28 21.99 -10.11
CA LEU A 171 6.57 21.49 -9.58
C LEU A 171 7.67 22.55 -9.54
N ARG A 172 7.71 23.48 -10.51
CA ARG A 172 8.66 24.60 -10.49
C ARG A 172 8.31 25.62 -9.42
N GLU A 173 7.02 25.92 -9.26
CA GLU A 173 6.50 26.78 -8.20
C GLU A 173 6.89 26.24 -6.81
N GLU A 174 6.58 24.98 -6.50
CA GLU A 174 6.96 24.34 -5.22
C GLU A 174 8.48 24.34 -4.98
N TRP A 175 9.26 24.19 -6.06
CA TRP A 175 10.73 24.26 -5.97
C TRP A 175 11.23 25.66 -5.64
N GLU A 176 10.64 26.69 -6.26
CA GLU A 176 10.96 28.10 -6.00
C GLU A 176 10.55 28.51 -4.58
N GLU A 177 9.40 28.04 -4.08
CA GLU A 177 8.93 28.26 -2.72
C GLU A 177 9.86 27.58 -1.69
N LEU A 178 10.28 26.33 -1.96
CA LEU A 178 11.30 25.65 -1.16
C LEU A 178 12.64 26.42 -1.12
N GLU A 179 13.11 26.93 -2.25
CA GLU A 179 14.34 27.73 -2.31
C GLU A 179 14.22 29.04 -1.52
N ALA A 180 13.05 29.70 -1.54
CA ALA A 180 12.78 30.89 -0.76
C ALA A 180 12.77 30.58 0.75
N SER A 181 12.10 29.50 1.15
CA SER A 181 12.05 29.03 2.54
C SER A 181 13.43 28.64 3.08
N LEU A 182 14.34 28.12 2.25
CA LEU A 182 15.74 27.87 2.63
C LEU A 182 16.53 29.14 2.97
N ARG A 183 16.22 30.27 2.32
CA ARG A 183 16.97 31.53 2.49
C ARG A 183 16.49 32.34 3.69
N SER A 184 15.18 32.33 3.93
CA SER A 184 14.56 33.25 4.90
C SER A 184 13.36 32.69 5.65
N GLY A 185 12.98 31.43 5.41
CA GLY A 185 11.84 30.79 6.05
C GLY A 185 12.14 30.25 7.45
N SER A 186 11.06 29.97 8.17
CA SER A 186 11.12 29.21 9.40
C SER A 186 11.34 27.72 9.12
N ARG A 187 11.69 26.94 10.15
CA ARG A 187 11.75 25.48 10.03
C ARG A 187 10.41 24.88 9.62
N GLN A 188 9.31 25.48 10.07
CA GLN A 188 7.97 25.04 9.73
C GLN A 188 7.67 25.30 8.25
N ASP A 189 8.03 26.47 7.73
CA ASP A 189 7.85 26.82 6.32
C ASP A 189 8.61 25.81 5.45
N LEU A 190 9.86 25.49 5.81
CA LEU A 190 10.64 24.48 5.09
C LEU A 190 9.96 23.10 5.06
N GLU A 191 9.35 22.68 6.17
CA GLU A 191 8.65 21.39 6.26
C GLU A 191 7.36 21.38 5.42
N GLU A 192 6.67 22.52 5.33
CA GLU A 192 5.50 22.72 4.46
C GLU A 192 5.89 22.60 2.99
N GLU A 193 6.90 23.35 2.53
CA GLU A 193 7.34 23.33 1.13
C GLU A 193 7.89 21.96 0.69
N ILE A 194 8.60 21.25 1.59
CA ILE A 194 9.03 19.87 1.31
C ILE A 194 7.80 18.96 1.15
N GLY A 195 6.78 19.15 1.99
CA GLY A 195 5.52 18.41 1.91
C GLY A 195 4.80 18.62 0.59
N ASP A 196 4.67 19.87 0.15
CA ASP A 196 3.96 20.23 -1.07
C ASP A 196 4.72 19.80 -2.35
N LEU A 197 6.05 19.87 -2.34
CA LEU A 197 6.88 19.30 -3.41
C LEU A 197 6.68 17.77 -3.52
N LEU A 198 6.69 17.05 -2.39
CA LEU A 198 6.44 15.61 -2.36
C LEU A 198 5.03 15.26 -2.82
N PHE A 199 4.02 16.03 -2.40
CA PHE A 199 2.63 15.84 -2.82
C PHE A 199 2.44 16.09 -4.32
N THR A 200 3.09 17.12 -4.86
CA THR A 200 3.04 17.44 -6.29
C THR A 200 3.75 16.36 -7.12
N LEU A 201 4.90 15.84 -6.66
CA LEU A 201 5.57 14.69 -7.27
C LEU A 201 4.70 13.42 -7.25
N ALA A 202 4.02 13.16 -6.13
CA ALA A 202 3.08 12.03 -6.03
C ALA A 202 1.92 12.16 -7.03
N ASN A 203 1.44 13.39 -7.27
CA ASN A 203 0.40 13.64 -8.28
C ASN A 203 0.91 13.55 -9.72
N LEU A 204 2.14 13.98 -10.01
CA LEU A 204 2.78 13.73 -11.29
C LEU A 204 2.89 12.22 -11.55
N SER A 205 3.37 11.46 -10.56
CA SER A 205 3.47 10.00 -10.63
C SER A 205 2.10 9.37 -10.94
N ARG A 206 1.05 9.81 -10.23
CA ARG A 206 -0.34 9.40 -10.51
C ARG A 206 -0.77 9.68 -11.94
N LYS A 207 -0.47 10.88 -12.48
CA LYS A 207 -0.79 11.23 -13.86
C LYS A 207 -0.08 10.37 -14.90
N LEU A 208 1.10 9.88 -14.56
CA LEU A 208 1.88 8.97 -15.39
C LEU A 208 1.47 7.49 -15.21
N GLY A 209 0.47 7.20 -14.37
CA GLY A 209 0.05 5.83 -14.07
C GLY A 209 1.05 5.06 -13.22
N VAL A 210 1.95 5.77 -12.52
CA VAL A 210 2.97 5.19 -11.65
C VAL A 210 2.54 5.36 -10.19
N ASN A 211 2.70 4.33 -9.37
CA ASN A 211 2.50 4.45 -7.93
C ASN A 211 3.79 5.03 -7.30
N PRO A 212 3.73 6.21 -6.65
CA PRO A 212 4.91 6.90 -6.12
C PRO A 212 5.56 6.15 -4.95
N GLU A 213 4.78 5.46 -4.12
CA GLU A 213 5.31 4.64 -3.01
C GLU A 213 6.19 3.52 -3.56
N GLU A 214 5.69 2.82 -4.58
CA GLU A 214 6.40 1.71 -5.21
C GLU A 214 7.61 2.15 -6.04
N ALA A 215 7.49 3.29 -6.73
CA ALA A 215 8.62 3.89 -7.43
C ALA A 215 9.76 4.28 -6.47
N LEU A 216 9.41 4.80 -5.29
CA LEU A 216 10.39 5.12 -4.26
C LEU A 216 11.02 3.86 -3.68
N LYS A 217 10.23 2.84 -3.30
CA LYS A 217 10.75 1.55 -2.80
C LYS A 217 11.78 0.93 -3.73
N ARG A 218 11.50 0.86 -5.05
CA ARG A 218 12.46 0.35 -6.04
C ARG A 218 13.75 1.17 -6.10
N SER A 219 13.64 2.49 -5.94
CA SER A 219 14.81 3.38 -5.90
C SER A 219 15.63 3.19 -4.63
N LEU A 220 14.98 2.98 -3.49
CA LEU A 220 15.62 2.66 -2.21
C LEU A 220 16.35 1.30 -2.29
N GLU A 221 15.75 0.30 -2.93
CA GLU A 221 16.39 -1.01 -3.12
C GLU A 221 17.66 -0.90 -3.96
N LYS A 222 17.59 -0.16 -5.07
CA LYS A 222 18.74 0.12 -5.92
C LYS A 222 19.83 0.86 -5.15
N PHE A 223 19.48 1.84 -4.32
CA PHE A 223 20.44 2.53 -3.46
C PHE A 223 21.10 1.56 -2.48
N ARG A 224 20.30 0.72 -1.79
CA ARG A 224 20.77 -0.29 -0.84
C ARG A 224 21.77 -1.24 -1.50
N ARG A 225 21.41 -1.82 -2.65
CA ARG A 225 22.29 -2.71 -3.42
C ARG A 225 23.62 -2.05 -3.76
N ARG A 226 23.58 -0.83 -4.33
CA ARG A 226 24.79 -0.09 -4.72
C ARG A 226 25.67 0.22 -3.52
N PHE A 227 25.07 0.69 -2.42
CA PHE A 227 25.79 1.02 -1.20
C PHE A 227 26.45 -0.22 -0.57
N THR A 228 25.74 -1.36 -0.52
CA THR A 228 26.30 -2.63 -0.05
C THR A 228 27.44 -3.13 -0.94
N THR A 229 27.35 -2.96 -2.26
CA THR A 229 28.44 -3.30 -3.18
C THR A 229 29.67 -2.41 -2.94
N MET A 230 29.47 -1.11 -2.75
CA MET A 230 30.55 -0.17 -2.40
C MET A 230 31.20 -0.53 -1.07
N GLU A 231 30.41 -0.88 -0.05
CA GLU A 231 30.93 -1.33 1.24
C GLU A 231 31.79 -2.58 1.09
N LYS A 232 31.34 -3.59 0.33
CA LYS A 232 32.11 -4.81 0.04
C LYS A 232 33.40 -4.49 -0.70
N PHE A 233 33.37 -3.56 -1.64
CA PHE A 233 34.54 -3.12 -2.40
C PHE A 233 35.63 -2.56 -1.47
N PHE A 234 35.29 -1.60 -0.60
CA PHE A 234 36.27 -1.02 0.33
C PHE A 234 36.75 -2.03 1.38
N ARG A 235 35.83 -2.84 1.91
CA ARG A 235 36.18 -3.92 2.86
C ARG A 235 37.16 -4.92 2.26
N SER A 236 37.00 -5.29 1.00
CA SER A 236 37.93 -6.21 0.30
C SER A 236 39.35 -5.66 0.17
N ARG A 237 39.52 -4.34 0.29
CA ARG A 237 40.80 -3.63 0.25
C ARG A 237 41.31 -3.22 1.63
N GLY A 238 40.68 -3.72 2.70
CA GLY A 238 41.05 -3.40 4.08
C GLY A 238 40.79 -1.94 4.48
N LYS A 239 39.92 -1.22 3.74
CA LYS A 239 39.53 0.15 4.07
C LYS A 239 38.19 0.17 4.81
N ASP A 240 38.09 0.97 5.87
CA ASP A 240 36.83 1.30 6.53
C ASP A 240 36.16 2.48 5.81
N LEU A 241 34.87 2.38 5.47
CA LEU A 241 34.13 3.47 4.83
C LEU A 241 34.20 4.78 5.62
N ARG A 242 34.32 4.72 6.96
CA ARG A 242 34.41 5.94 7.80
C ARG A 242 35.71 6.73 7.59
N GLU A 243 36.72 6.10 6.98
CA GLU A 243 38.05 6.67 6.73
C GLU A 243 38.27 7.01 5.25
N VAL A 244 37.30 6.68 4.39
CA VAL A 244 37.34 6.93 2.95
C VAL A 244 36.78 8.32 2.66
N SER A 245 37.38 9.05 1.72
CA SER A 245 36.87 10.37 1.33
C SER A 245 35.59 10.26 0.50
N LEU A 246 34.75 11.29 0.52
CA LEU A 246 33.53 11.32 -0.30
C LEU A 246 33.86 11.20 -1.79
N GLU A 247 34.96 11.80 -2.24
CA GLU A 247 35.42 11.74 -3.63
C GLU A 247 35.89 10.34 -4.04
N GLU A 248 36.41 9.54 -3.09
CA GLU A 248 36.70 8.12 -3.33
C GLU A 248 35.40 7.30 -3.37
N MET A 249 34.44 7.56 -2.46
CA MET A 249 33.14 6.90 -2.47
C MET A 249 32.38 7.17 -3.77
N ASP A 250 32.29 8.43 -4.21
CA ASP A 250 31.58 8.85 -5.41
C ASP A 250 32.15 8.21 -6.67
N ARG A 251 33.49 8.08 -6.76
CA ARG A 251 34.14 7.40 -7.88
C ARG A 251 33.71 5.93 -7.97
N VAL A 252 33.77 5.20 -6.85
CA VAL A 252 33.35 3.80 -6.79
C VAL A 252 31.84 3.66 -7.02
N TRP A 253 31.05 4.60 -6.53
CA TRP A 253 29.61 4.64 -6.74
C TRP A 253 29.25 4.77 -8.22
N GLU A 254 29.91 5.68 -8.96
CA GLU A 254 29.71 5.81 -10.41
C GLU A 254 30.23 4.59 -11.19
N GLU A 255 31.33 3.96 -10.76
CA GLU A 255 31.79 2.67 -11.33
C GLU A 255 30.74 1.57 -11.16
N ILE A 256 30.14 1.45 -9.97
CA ILE A 256 29.08 0.46 -9.69
C ILE A 256 27.84 0.76 -10.57
N LYS A 257 27.45 2.03 -10.71
CA LYS A 257 26.32 2.42 -11.58
C LYS A 257 26.56 2.09 -13.04
N ALA A 258 27.78 2.25 -13.53
CA ALA A 258 28.13 1.98 -14.93
C ALA A 258 28.18 0.48 -15.26
N GLY A 259 28.29 -0.38 -14.24
CA GLY A 259 28.29 -1.84 -14.38
C GLY A 259 26.93 -2.53 -14.21
N GLU A 260 25.86 -1.78 -13.93
CA GLU A 260 24.46 -2.27 -13.87
C GLU A 260 23.76 -2.14 -15.23
#